data_AF-A0A946EGZ0-F1
#
_entry.id   AF-A0A946EGZ0-F1
#
_cell.length_a   1.000
_cell.length_b   1.000
_cell.length_c   1.000
_cell.angle_alpha   90.00
_cell.angle_beta   90.00
_cell.angle_gamma   90.00
#
_symmetry.space_group_name_H-M   'P 1'
#
loop_
_entity.id
_entity.type
_entity.pdbx_description
1 polymer ?
#
loop_
_entity_poly.entity_id
_entity_poly.type
_entity_poly.pdbx_seq_one_letter_code
_entity_poly.pdbx_strand_id
1 'polypeptide(L)'
;RLGPEKAKRMMFTGDKITGREAADMGLVLQSVPEAELDETVEALASRMATVPVNQLAMQKMVINQTMEATLNQTQRLASVFDGITRHSPEGLNFLARVDQVGWKQAVQERDEGSFDWTANQPMPPRT
;
A
#
# COMPACT_ATOMS: atom_id res chain seq x y z
N ARG A 1 8.89 -1.82 5.72
CA ARG A 1 8.18 -0.76 6.50
C ARG A 1 7.47 -1.37 7.72
N LEU A 2 6.57 -2.33 7.53
CA LEU A 2 5.71 -2.85 8.62
C LEU A 2 6.20 -4.14 9.31
N GLY A 3 7.33 -4.71 8.87
CA GLY A 3 7.69 -6.09 9.22
C GLY A 3 6.81 -7.13 8.50
N PRO A 4 7.17 -8.42 8.57
CA PRO A 4 6.55 -9.47 7.74
C PRO A 4 5.09 -9.76 8.11
N GLU A 5 4.72 -9.73 9.39
CA GLU A 5 3.38 -10.09 9.85
C GLU A 5 2.32 -9.07 9.39
N LYS A 6 2.51 -7.80 9.75
CA LYS A 6 1.63 -6.70 9.35
C LYS A 6 1.59 -6.51 7.82
N ALA A 7 2.72 -6.71 7.13
CA ALA A 7 2.74 -6.69 5.66
C ALA A 7 1.90 -7.80 5.04
N LYS A 8 2.01 -9.04 5.53
CA LYS A 8 1.18 -10.17 5.06
C LYS A 8 -0.29 -9.94 5.33
N ARG A 9 -0.67 -9.46 6.53
CA ARG A 9 -2.06 -9.09 6.83
C ARG A 9 -2.62 -8.16 5.76
N MET A 10 -1.90 -7.08 5.43
CA MET A 10 -2.37 -6.12 4.42
C MET A 10 -2.41 -6.70 3.00
N MET A 11 -1.36 -7.41 2.59
CA MET A 11 -1.25 -7.89 1.20
C MET A 11 -2.15 -9.10 0.92
N PHE A 12 -2.54 -9.87 1.94
CA PHE A 12 -3.38 -11.05 1.76
C PHE A 12 -4.88 -10.74 1.85
N THR A 13 -5.28 -9.66 2.50
CA THR A 13 -6.70 -9.28 2.60
C THR A 13 -7.07 -8.10 1.70
N GLY A 14 -6.12 -7.20 1.40
CA GLY A 14 -6.40 -5.97 0.67
C GLY A 14 -7.20 -4.94 1.47
N ASP A 15 -7.34 -5.14 2.79
CA ASP A 15 -8.14 -4.26 3.65
C ASP A 15 -7.58 -2.84 3.68
N LYS A 16 -8.49 -1.86 3.74
CA LYS A 16 -8.16 -0.47 4.04
C LYS A 16 -7.83 -0.32 5.52
N ILE A 17 -6.96 0.64 5.82
CA ILE A 17 -6.64 1.06 7.19
C ILE A 17 -6.85 2.57 7.33
N THR A 18 -7.19 2.99 8.54
CA THR A 18 -7.27 4.39 8.95
C THR A 18 -5.88 4.98 9.20
N GLY A 19 -5.78 6.32 9.24
CA GLY A 19 -4.54 7.01 9.61
C GLY A 19 -4.04 6.64 11.00
N ARG A 20 -4.95 6.44 11.96
CA ARG A 20 -4.62 6.04 13.33
C ARG A 20 -4.01 4.65 13.38
N GLU A 21 -4.66 3.67 12.73
CA GLU A 21 -4.11 2.31 12.62
C GLU A 21 -2.74 2.32 11.93
N ALA A 22 -2.56 3.12 10.89
CA ALA A 22 -1.27 3.25 10.22
C ALA A 22 -0.17 3.78 11.16
N ALA A 23 -0.50 4.72 12.06
CA ALA A 23 0.43 5.23 13.07
C ALA A 23 0.76 4.17 14.13
N ASP A 24 -0.26 3.48 14.67
CA ASP A 24 -0.11 2.39 15.64
C ASP A 24 0.71 1.22 15.06
N MET A 25 0.56 0.97 13.76
CA MET A 25 1.34 -0.05 13.06
C MET A 25 2.80 0.36 12.81
N GLY A 26 3.13 1.64 12.90
CA GLY A 26 4.44 2.22 12.56
C GLY A 26 4.65 2.43 11.06
N LEU A 27 3.57 2.47 10.27
CA LEU A 27 3.63 2.79 8.83
C LEU A 27 3.85 4.29 8.60
N VAL A 28 3.14 5.11 9.36
CA VAL A 28 3.27 6.57 9.36
C VAL A 28 3.78 7.04 10.72
N LEU A 29 4.38 8.22 10.75
CA LEU A 29 4.96 8.79 11.97
C LEU A 29 3.89 9.22 12.98
N GLN A 30 2.83 9.87 12.50
CA GLN A 30 1.80 10.48 13.33
C GLN A 30 0.47 10.55 12.55
N SER A 31 -0.65 10.45 13.26
CA SER A 31 -2.00 10.70 12.74
C SER A 31 -2.67 11.78 13.60
N VAL A 32 -3.19 12.82 12.96
CA VAL A 32 -3.90 13.94 13.59
C VAL A 32 -5.28 14.14 12.96
N PRO A 33 -6.21 14.87 13.60
CA PRO A 33 -7.43 15.33 12.95
C PRO A 33 -7.13 16.10 11.66
N GLU A 34 -8.02 16.01 10.67
CA GLU A 34 -7.84 16.64 9.36
C GLU A 34 -7.55 18.15 9.45
N ALA A 35 -8.25 18.86 10.34
CA ALA A 35 -8.08 20.29 10.56
C ALA A 35 -6.70 20.68 11.13
N GLU A 36 -5.97 19.74 11.75
CA GLU A 36 -4.66 19.96 12.36
C GLU A 36 -3.50 19.51 11.47
N LEU A 37 -3.79 18.88 10.32
CA LEU A 37 -2.79 18.25 9.47
C LEU A 37 -1.76 19.26 8.95
N ASP A 38 -2.22 20.37 8.37
CA ASP A 38 -1.35 21.38 7.77
C ASP A 38 -0.42 22.01 8.80
N GLU A 39 -0.96 22.39 9.97
CA GLU A 39 -0.19 22.95 11.07
C GLU A 39 0.86 21.95 11.58
N THR A 40 0.48 20.68 11.76
CA THR A 40 1.39 19.63 12.24
C THR A 40 2.53 19.37 11.26
N VAL A 41 2.23 19.32 9.95
CA VAL A 41 3.24 19.14 8.89
C VAL A 41 4.20 20.33 8.86
N GLU A 42 3.67 21.56 8.90
CA GLU A 42 4.49 22.77 8.88
C GLU A 42 5.40 22.86 10.10
N ALA A 43 4.89 22.51 11.29
CA ALA A 43 5.69 22.47 12.51
C ALA A 43 6.86 21.48 12.40
N LEU A 44 6.63 20.28 11.83
CA LEU A 44 7.69 19.29 11.62
C LEU A 44 8.71 19.76 10.58
N ALA A 45 8.25 20.29 9.45
CA ALA A 45 9.12 20.78 8.37
C ALA A 45 9.97 21.97 8.85
N SER A 46 9.35 22.94 9.53
CA SER A 46 10.03 24.09 10.13
C SER A 46 11.12 23.67 11.12
N ARG A 47 10.88 22.63 11.94
CA ARG A 47 11.91 22.07 12.83
C ARG A 47 13.07 21.42 12.07
N MET A 48 12.80 20.73 10.97
CA MET A 48 13.88 20.16 10.14
C MET A 48 14.68 21.26 9.45
N ALA A 49 14.03 22.35 9.03
CA ALA A 49 14.66 23.48 8.35
C ALA A 49 15.70 24.22 9.22
N THR A 50 15.64 24.09 10.55
CA THR A 50 16.65 24.67 11.44
C THR A 50 17.96 23.88 11.49
N VAL A 51 18.00 22.68 10.89
CA VAL A 51 19.18 21.81 10.89
C VAL A 51 20.04 22.09 9.64
N PRO A 52 21.38 22.23 9.77
CA PRO A 52 22.25 22.42 8.61
C PRO A 52 22.07 21.30 7.57
N VAL A 53 21.93 21.69 6.30
CA VAL A 53 21.64 20.78 5.18
C VAL A 53 22.67 19.66 5.06
N ASN A 54 23.95 19.96 5.28
CA ASN A 54 25.02 18.96 5.26
C ASN A 54 24.81 17.89 6.34
N GLN A 55 24.33 18.25 7.53
CA GLN A 55 24.05 17.29 8.61
C GLN A 55 22.86 16.41 8.26
N LEU A 56 21.76 17.00 7.76
CA LEU A 56 20.60 16.24 7.29
C LEU A 56 20.98 15.24 6.18
N ALA A 57 21.80 15.68 5.22
CA ALA A 57 22.26 14.85 4.13
C ALA A 57 23.11 13.67 4.63
N MET A 58 24.11 13.93 5.47
CA MET A 58 24.96 12.88 6.04
C MET A 58 24.15 11.86 6.84
N GLN A 59 23.23 12.32 7.70
CA GLN A 59 22.38 11.43 8.50
C GLN A 59 21.46 10.57 7.61
N LYS A 60 20.85 11.17 6.59
CA LYS A 60 19.99 10.42 5.63
C LYS A 60 20.79 9.36 4.88
N MET A 61 22.01 9.66 4.44
CA MET A 61 22.87 8.69 3.75
C MET A 61 23.20 7.49 4.63
N VAL A 62 23.61 7.73 5.89
CA VAL A 62 23.93 6.66 6.84
C VAL A 62 22.71 5.76 7.10
N ILE A 63 21.53 6.36 7.31
CA ILE A 63 20.30 5.60 7.57
C ILE A 63 19.89 4.79 6.33
N ASN A 64 19.88 5.40 5.15
CA ASN A 64 19.45 4.74 3.91
C ASN A 64 20.34 3.57 3.51
N GLN A 65 21.65 3.67 3.76
CA GLN A 65 22.62 2.61 3.44
C GLN A 65 22.20 1.25 4.03
N THR A 66 21.57 1.24 5.20
CA THR A 66 21.11 0.00 5.86
C THR A 66 19.92 -0.66 5.17
N MET A 67 19.20 0.07 4.31
CA MET A 67 17.95 -0.38 3.69
C MET A 67 18.08 -0.66 2.17
N GLU A 68 18.99 0.01 1.47
CA GLU A 68 19.00 0.05 0.00
C GLU A 68 19.13 -1.31 -0.70
N ALA A 69 20.06 -2.17 -0.27
CA ALA A 69 20.32 -3.44 -0.95
C ALA A 69 19.10 -4.37 -0.95
N THR A 70 18.48 -4.56 0.22
CA THR A 70 17.28 -5.39 0.36
C THR A 70 16.08 -4.76 -0.36
N LEU A 71 15.91 -3.43 -0.27
CA LEU A 71 14.83 -2.72 -0.93
C LEU A 71 14.86 -2.91 -2.45
N ASN A 72 16.04 -2.80 -3.08
CA ASN A 72 16.18 -2.96 -4.53
C ASN A 72 15.81 -4.37 -4.99
N GLN A 73 16.22 -5.40 -4.23
CA GLN A 73 15.87 -6.79 -4.54
C GLN A 73 14.36 -7.04 -4.44
N THR A 74 13.74 -6.60 -3.34
CA THR A 74 12.29 -6.77 -3.15
C THR A 74 11.47 -6.01 -4.20
N GLN A 75 11.89 -4.79 -4.58
CA GLN A 75 11.20 -4.01 -5.61
C GLN A 75 11.26 -4.64 -7.00
N ARG A 76 12.39 -5.25 -7.37
CA ARG A 76 12.50 -6.00 -8.64
C ARG A 76 11.50 -7.14 -8.68
N LEU A 77 11.44 -7.93 -7.60
CA LEU A 77 10.51 -9.06 -7.51
C LEU A 77 9.05 -8.59 -7.53
N ALA A 78 8.73 -7.52 -6.79
CA ALA A 78 7.40 -6.91 -6.80
C ALA A 78 6.98 -6.44 -8.21
N SER A 79 7.91 -5.84 -8.97
CA SER A 79 7.64 -5.38 -10.35
C SER A 79 7.33 -6.54 -11.29
N VAL A 80 8.06 -7.66 -11.16
CA VAL A 80 7.81 -8.88 -11.95
C VAL A 80 6.44 -9.46 -11.59
N PHE A 81 6.12 -9.58 -10.31
CA PHE A 81 4.83 -10.14 -9.88
C PHE A 81 3.66 -9.24 -10.26
N ASP A 82 3.79 -7.92 -10.20
CA ASP A 82 2.76 -7.01 -10.71
C ASP A 82 2.50 -7.21 -12.21
N GLY A 83 3.56 -7.43 -12.99
CA GLY A 83 3.46 -7.83 -14.39
C GLY A 83 2.68 -9.13 -14.58
N ILE A 84 2.96 -10.15 -13.77
CA ILE A 84 2.25 -11.43 -13.80
C ILE A 84 0.78 -11.27 -13.40
N THR A 85 0.47 -10.54 -12.33
CA THR A 85 -0.90 -10.32 -11.86
C THR A 85 -1.79 -9.71 -12.93
N ARG A 86 -1.26 -8.80 -13.76
CA ARG A 86 -2.01 -8.17 -14.85
C ARG A 86 -2.24 -9.07 -16.07
N HIS A 87 -1.52 -10.19 -16.18
CA HIS A 87 -1.60 -11.11 -17.33
C HIS A 87 -1.93 -12.55 -16.92
N SER A 88 -2.20 -12.81 -15.65
CA SER A 88 -2.69 -14.10 -15.20
C SER A 88 -4.14 -14.31 -15.65
N PRO A 89 -4.64 -15.55 -15.68
CA PRO A 89 -6.05 -15.81 -15.96
C PRO A 89 -7.00 -14.96 -15.11
N GLU A 90 -6.71 -14.81 -13.82
CA GLU A 90 -7.50 -13.98 -12.89
C GLU A 90 -7.50 -12.50 -13.27
N GLY A 91 -6.34 -11.95 -13.68
CA GLY A 91 -6.23 -10.57 -14.15
C GLY A 91 -7.02 -10.35 -15.44
N LEU A 92 -6.97 -11.30 -16.37
CA LEU A 92 -7.75 -11.26 -17.60
C LEU A 92 -9.26 -11.40 -17.34
N ASN A 93 -9.65 -12.24 -16.38
CA ASN A 93 -11.04 -12.37 -15.94
C ASN A 93 -11.55 -11.05 -15.34
N PHE A 94 -10.73 -10.35 -14.54
CA PHE A 94 -11.06 -9.03 -14.03
C PHE A 94 -11.27 -8.01 -15.15
N LEU A 95 -10.39 -7.96 -16.16
CA LEU A 95 -10.55 -7.08 -17.32
C LEU A 95 -11.83 -7.39 -18.11
N ALA A 96 -12.08 -8.67 -18.39
CA ALA A 96 -13.31 -9.09 -19.07
C ALA A 96 -14.57 -8.71 -18.26
N ARG A 97 -14.51 -8.79 -16.93
CA ARG A 97 -15.60 -8.35 -16.06
C ARG A 97 -15.81 -6.85 -16.12
N VAL A 98 -14.73 -6.06 -16.12
CA VAL A 98 -14.80 -4.60 -16.33
C VAL A 98 -15.48 -4.25 -17.65
N ASP A 99 -15.18 -4.96 -18.74
CA ASP A 99 -15.84 -4.74 -20.04
C ASP A 99 -17.34 -5.05 -20.03
N GLN A 100 -17.78 -6.00 -19.18
CA GLN A 100 -19.19 -6.42 -19.07
C GLN A 100 -20.02 -5.50 -18.17
N VAL A 101 -19.51 -5.14 -17.00
CA VAL A 101 -20.29 -4.46 -15.95
C VAL A 101 -19.77 -3.07 -15.58
N GLY A 102 -18.66 -2.66 -16.20
CA GLY A 102 -17.97 -1.42 -15.89
C GLY A 102 -17.06 -1.52 -14.66
N TRP A 103 -16.09 -0.60 -14.60
CA TRP A 103 -15.04 -0.58 -13.58
C TRP A 103 -15.57 -0.59 -12.15
N LYS A 104 -16.56 0.26 -11.83
CA LYS A 104 -17.05 0.43 -10.45
C LYS A 104 -17.63 -0.85 -9.89
N GLN A 105 -18.44 -1.56 -10.69
CA GLN A 105 -19.06 -2.79 -10.24
C GLN A 105 -18.01 -3.92 -10.11
N ALA A 106 -17.11 -4.08 -11.08
CA ALA A 106 -16.05 -5.09 -10.98
C ALA A 106 -15.14 -4.88 -9.75
N VAL A 107 -14.82 -3.63 -9.43
CA VAL A 107 -14.07 -3.27 -8.21
C VAL A 107 -14.88 -3.61 -6.94
N GLN A 108 -16.16 -3.31 -6.91
CA GLN A 108 -17.02 -3.67 -5.78
C GLN A 108 -17.07 -5.18 -5.56
N GLU A 109 -17.27 -5.96 -6.64
CA GLU A 109 -17.30 -7.43 -6.58
C GLU A 109 -15.98 -8.02 -6.08
N ARG A 110 -14.84 -7.41 -6.46
CA ARG A 110 -13.51 -7.77 -5.94
C ARG A 110 -13.40 -7.47 -4.44
N ASP A 111 -13.77 -6.27 -4.02
CA ASP A 111 -13.58 -5.81 -2.65
C ASP A 111 -14.54 -6.49 -1.66
N GLU A 112 -15.75 -6.82 -2.08
CA GLU A 112 -16.72 -7.60 -1.29
C GLU A 112 -16.43 -9.11 -1.32
N GLY A 113 -15.57 -9.56 -2.24
CA GLY A 113 -15.28 -10.98 -2.45
C GLY A 113 -16.49 -11.76 -2.96
N SER A 114 -17.35 -11.13 -3.76
CA SER A 114 -18.57 -11.74 -4.31
C SER A 114 -18.35 -12.43 -5.66
N PHE A 115 -17.13 -12.38 -6.20
CA PHE A 115 -16.74 -13.02 -7.45
C PHE A 115 -15.45 -13.85 -7.27
N ASP A 116 -15.46 -15.08 -7.77
CA ASP A 116 -14.30 -15.96 -7.83
C ASP A 116 -13.53 -15.69 -9.13
N TRP A 117 -12.40 -15.00 -9.02
CA TRP A 117 -11.56 -14.64 -10.16
C TRP A 117 -10.81 -15.83 -10.77
N THR A 118 -10.66 -16.93 -10.03
CA THR A 118 -10.01 -18.16 -10.49
C THR A 118 -11.01 -19.03 -11.26
N ALA A 119 -12.20 -19.27 -10.70
CA ALA A 119 -13.27 -20.03 -11.37
C ALA A 119 -14.07 -19.18 -12.39
N ASN A 120 -13.85 -17.87 -12.41
CA ASN A 120 -14.53 -16.89 -13.26
C ASN A 120 -16.06 -16.91 -13.13
N GLN A 121 -16.56 -16.92 -11.89
CA GLN A 121 -17.99 -17.00 -11.59
C GLN A 121 -18.35 -16.27 -10.29
N PRO A 122 -19.61 -15.83 -10.11
CA PRO A 122 -20.06 -15.29 -8.82
C PRO A 122 -19.92 -16.32 -7.69
N MET A 123 -19.49 -15.86 -6.52
CA MET A 123 -19.46 -16.67 -5.31
C MET A 123 -20.85 -16.73 -4.66
N PRO A 124 -21.22 -17.86 -4.04
CA PRO A 124 -22.44 -17.93 -3.25
C PRO A 124 -22.38 -16.95 -2.08
N PRO A 125 -23.52 -16.36 -1.66
CA PRO A 125 -23.55 -15.46 -0.51
C PRO A 125 -23.04 -16.20 0.73
N ARG A 126 -22.12 -15.56 1.46
CA ARG A 126 -21.58 -16.08 2.72
C ARG A 126 -22.71 -16.10 3.75
N THR A 127 -23.06 -17.30 4.23
CA THR A 127 -24.01 -17.54 5.33
C THR A 127 -23.49 -17.03 6.66
#